data_AF-A0A3Q0D2T8-F1
#
_entry.id   AF-A0A3Q0D2T8-F1
#
_cell.length_a   1.000
_cell.length_b   1.000
_cell.length_c   1.000
_cell.angle_alpha   90.00
_cell.angle_beta   90.00
_cell.angle_gamma   90.00
#
_symmetry.space_group_name_H-M   'P 1'
#
loop_
_entity.id
_entity.type
_entity.pdbx_description
1 polymer ?
#
loop_
_entity_poly.entity_id
_entity_poly.type
_entity_poly.pdbx_seq_one_letter_code
_entity_poly.pdbx_strand_id
1 'polypeptide(L)'
;MASASNMYRDIVWLGGSGGLPSNETTFSRILQHRGYRTGLVGKWHLGLSCASRGDHCAHPLSHGFDFFYGMPLGLQGDCGARAPPEVHRGLRVWLWATSAALAALPFLLLLPRLARWFPVPWALVAASGVLAALFFLAWFSSYGFVRRWNCVIMRGHDVIQQPAEEARAAALMLREALAFIDRNKHRPFLLFLSFLHVHTPLPTRGNFVGRSKFGPYGDNVEELDWMVAPPPGKVLAALDREHLTNQTLVYFTSDNGGRLEAQEGGAHAGGWNGVYRGGSGAGGWEGGVRVPGIFRWPGVLEAGRVVEEPTSLMDLLPTLSHVAGGVLPQDRVIDGRNLMPLLEGRVQRSDHEFLFHYCGVFLHSVRWHQKDSLTQLLTHN
;
A
#
# COMPACT_ATOMS: atom_id res chain seq x y z
N MET A 1 -5.11 8.20 -13.31
CA MET A 1 -5.93 8.99 -12.36
C MET A 1 -7.00 8.09 -11.75
N ALA A 2 -7.03 7.98 -10.42
CA ALA A 2 -8.24 7.57 -9.73
C ALA A 2 -9.26 8.69 -9.93
N SER A 3 -10.17 8.49 -10.89
CA SER A 3 -11.25 9.42 -11.21
C SER A 3 -12.51 8.96 -10.49
N ALA A 4 -13.36 9.89 -10.06
CA ALA A 4 -14.68 9.63 -9.50
C ALA A 4 -15.58 8.77 -10.44
N SER A 5 -15.25 8.72 -11.72
CA SER A 5 -15.93 7.95 -12.77
C SER A 5 -15.25 6.62 -13.15
N ASN A 6 -14.09 6.28 -12.58
CA ASN A 6 -13.33 5.08 -12.96
C ASN A 6 -13.73 3.87 -12.10
N MET A 7 -13.74 2.68 -12.72
CA MET A 7 -14.00 1.41 -12.03
C MET A 7 -12.99 1.08 -10.91
N TYR A 8 -11.86 1.81 -10.84
CA TYR A 8 -10.80 1.63 -9.86
C TYR A 8 -10.52 2.94 -9.12
N ARG A 9 -10.56 2.85 -7.78
CA ARG A 9 -10.30 3.94 -6.84
C ARG A 9 -8.80 4.12 -6.55
N ASP A 10 -7.96 3.22 -7.08
CA ASP A 10 -6.52 3.13 -6.82
C ASP A 10 -5.70 3.10 -8.12
N ILE A 11 -4.39 3.31 -8.01
CA ILE A 11 -3.45 3.17 -9.13
C ILE A 11 -3.21 1.67 -9.36
N VAL A 12 -3.74 1.12 -10.45
CA VAL A 12 -3.65 -0.33 -10.74
C VAL A 12 -2.61 -0.69 -11.81
N TRP A 13 -1.98 0.30 -12.44
CA TRP A 13 -0.95 0.12 -13.46
C TRP A 13 0.28 0.93 -13.15
N LEU A 14 1.45 0.28 -13.14
CA LEU A 14 2.72 0.94 -12.88
C LEU A 14 3.07 1.98 -13.96
N GLY A 15 2.74 1.67 -15.21
CA GLY A 15 2.95 2.58 -16.35
C GLY A 15 1.86 3.65 -16.51
N GLY A 16 0.90 3.76 -15.58
CA GLY A 16 -0.16 4.75 -15.65
C GLY A 16 0.35 6.16 -15.35
N SER A 17 -0.13 7.15 -16.10
CA SER A 17 0.10 8.57 -15.78
C SER A 17 -0.76 8.98 -14.58
N GLY A 18 -0.12 9.20 -13.44
CA GLY A 18 -0.75 9.62 -12.19
C GLY A 18 0.05 9.19 -10.96
N GLY A 19 0.08 10.05 -9.95
CA GLY A 19 0.83 9.83 -8.72
C GLY A 19 0.71 11.03 -7.78
N LEU A 20 1.50 11.01 -6.71
CA LEU A 20 1.61 12.15 -5.80
C LEU A 20 2.07 13.39 -6.59
N PRO A 21 1.30 14.48 -6.58
CA PRO A 21 1.67 15.68 -7.33
C PRO A 21 3.01 16.26 -6.87
N SER A 22 3.81 16.79 -7.80
CA SER A 22 5.15 17.31 -7.51
C SER A 22 5.17 18.54 -6.59
N ASN A 23 4.05 19.28 -6.54
CA ASN A 23 3.83 20.42 -5.65
C ASN A 23 3.42 20.00 -4.23
N GLU A 24 3.23 18.71 -3.94
CA GLU A 24 3.01 18.21 -2.58
C GLU A 24 4.32 18.09 -1.80
N THR A 25 4.25 18.44 -0.51
CA THR A 25 5.38 18.37 0.41
C THR A 25 5.21 17.19 1.36
N THR A 26 6.09 16.21 1.25
CA THR A 26 6.14 15.04 2.12
C THR A 26 6.93 15.31 3.40
N PHE A 27 6.68 14.53 4.46
CA PHE A 27 7.51 14.58 5.66
C PHE A 27 8.97 14.22 5.35
N SER A 28 9.22 13.31 4.40
CA SER A 28 10.57 12.97 3.95
C SER A 28 11.30 14.17 3.37
N ARG A 29 10.64 15.00 2.54
CA ARG A 29 11.25 16.25 2.02
C ARG A 29 11.59 17.23 3.15
N ILE A 30 10.69 17.42 4.12
CA ILE A 30 10.95 18.29 5.28
C ILE A 30 12.16 17.79 6.07
N LEU A 31 12.22 16.49 6.37
CA LEU A 31 13.32 15.88 7.12
C LEU A 31 14.64 15.95 6.34
N GLN A 32 14.61 15.70 5.02
CA GLN A 32 15.76 15.82 4.14
C GLN A 32 16.35 17.25 4.17
N HIS A 33 15.51 18.29 4.12
CA HIS A 33 15.95 19.68 4.28
C HIS A 33 16.56 19.98 5.66
N ARG A 34 16.22 19.19 6.69
CA ARG A 34 16.82 19.26 8.03
C ARG A 34 18.05 18.36 8.20
N GLY A 35 18.60 17.84 7.10
CA GLY A 35 19.84 17.06 7.10
C GLY A 35 19.67 15.60 7.49
N TYR A 36 18.44 15.10 7.59
CA TYR A 36 18.21 13.66 7.78
C TYR A 36 18.58 12.92 6.51
N ARG A 37 19.20 11.75 6.66
CA ARG A 37 19.24 10.78 5.56
C ARG A 37 17.88 10.09 5.45
N THR A 38 17.25 10.15 4.29
CA THR A 38 15.90 9.61 4.11
C THR A 38 15.92 8.35 3.23
N GLY A 39 15.25 7.29 3.68
CA GLY A 39 15.18 6.02 2.96
C GLY A 39 13.77 5.43 2.99
N LEU A 40 13.30 4.96 1.83
CA LEU A 40 12.09 4.17 1.70
C LEU A 40 12.44 2.73 1.33
N VAL A 41 11.92 1.78 2.10
CA VAL A 41 12.05 0.36 1.80
C VAL A 41 10.66 -0.26 1.71
N GLY A 42 10.32 -0.80 0.54
CA GLY A 42 9.07 -1.53 0.30
C GLY A 42 8.08 -0.85 -0.64
N LYS A 43 6.80 -0.84 -0.28
CA LYS A 43 5.71 -0.30 -1.11
C LYS A 43 5.75 1.23 -1.16
N TRP A 44 5.52 1.79 -2.35
CA TRP A 44 5.30 3.23 -2.53
C TRP A 44 3.84 3.55 -2.83
N HIS A 45 3.29 2.99 -3.91
CA HIS A 45 1.90 3.10 -4.35
C HIS A 45 1.39 4.52 -4.66
N LEU A 46 2.28 5.49 -4.87
CA LEU A 46 1.91 6.87 -5.21
C LEU A 46 2.39 7.29 -6.60
N GLY A 47 2.40 6.34 -7.55
CA GLY A 47 2.79 6.56 -8.93
C GLY A 47 4.29 6.40 -9.21
N LEU A 48 4.65 6.51 -10.49
CA LEU A 48 6.03 6.40 -10.94
C LEU A 48 6.39 7.56 -11.89
N SER A 49 5.75 7.61 -13.05
CA SER A 49 6.02 8.59 -14.12
C SER A 49 4.78 9.44 -14.47
N CYS A 50 5.01 10.61 -15.08
CA CYS A 50 3.94 11.54 -15.46
C CYS A 50 3.73 11.57 -16.98
N ALA A 51 4.59 12.30 -17.68
CA ALA A 51 4.48 12.60 -19.10
C ALA A 51 5.34 11.67 -19.94
N SER A 52 6.45 11.17 -19.39
CA SER A 52 7.35 10.26 -20.08
C SER A 52 7.84 9.15 -19.15
N ARG A 53 8.17 7.98 -19.70
CA ARG A 53 8.63 6.81 -18.95
C ARG A 53 9.85 7.07 -18.06
N GLY A 54 10.66 8.08 -18.37
CA GLY A 54 11.91 8.38 -17.66
C GLY A 54 11.84 9.58 -16.72
N ASP A 55 10.73 10.32 -16.67
CA ASP A 55 10.67 11.54 -15.85
C ASP A 55 10.62 11.24 -14.35
N HIS A 56 10.11 10.06 -13.98
CA HIS A 56 10.00 9.60 -12.61
C HIS A 56 9.43 10.68 -11.66
N CYS A 57 8.48 11.50 -12.15
CA CYS A 57 7.97 12.67 -11.45
C CYS A 57 7.39 12.35 -10.07
N ALA A 58 6.80 11.16 -9.92
CA ALA A 58 6.07 10.69 -8.74
C ALA A 58 6.87 9.62 -7.99
N HIS A 59 8.11 9.36 -8.40
CA HIS A 59 9.00 8.39 -7.78
C HIS A 59 9.40 8.84 -6.36
N PRO A 60 9.65 7.92 -5.39
CA PRO A 60 10.04 8.29 -4.03
C PRO A 60 11.23 9.27 -3.95
N LEU A 61 12.23 9.09 -4.81
CA LEU A 61 13.39 9.99 -4.87
C LEU A 61 13.05 11.43 -5.29
N SER A 62 11.95 11.61 -6.03
CA SER A 62 11.44 12.93 -6.40
C SER A 62 10.67 13.57 -5.24
N HIS A 63 10.33 12.80 -4.19
CA HIS A 63 9.55 13.24 -3.02
C HIS A 63 10.34 13.14 -1.71
N GLY A 64 11.62 13.49 -1.75
CA GLY A 64 12.42 13.73 -0.55
C GLY A 64 13.02 12.48 0.10
N PHE A 65 12.96 11.32 -0.56
CA PHE A 65 13.77 10.17 -0.18
C PHE A 65 15.13 10.21 -0.88
N ASP A 66 16.22 9.92 -0.18
CA ASP A 66 17.55 9.78 -0.80
C ASP A 66 17.84 8.35 -1.28
N PHE A 67 17.09 7.38 -0.76
CA PHE A 67 17.24 5.96 -1.05
C PHE A 67 15.87 5.31 -1.22
N PHE A 68 15.74 4.46 -2.23
CA PHE A 68 14.57 3.63 -2.44
C PHE A 68 14.98 2.20 -2.78
N TYR A 69 14.37 1.23 -2.11
CA TYR A 69 14.38 -0.17 -2.50
C TYR A 69 13.00 -0.77 -2.31
N GLY A 70 12.33 -1.24 -3.37
CA GLY A 70 11.04 -1.91 -3.21
C GLY A 70 10.15 -1.82 -4.44
N MET A 71 8.85 -1.93 -4.23
CA MET A 71 7.83 -1.96 -5.28
C MET A 71 7.18 -0.58 -5.43
N PRO A 72 7.28 0.08 -6.59
CA PRO A 72 6.63 1.38 -6.79
C PRO A 72 5.10 1.31 -6.74
N LEU A 73 4.51 0.17 -7.15
CA LEU A 73 3.07 -0.06 -7.07
C LEU A 73 2.70 -0.77 -5.76
N GLY A 74 3.32 -1.92 -5.49
CA GLY A 74 3.02 -2.80 -4.35
C GLY A 74 2.67 -4.21 -4.81
N LEU A 75 2.38 -5.09 -3.84
CA LEU A 75 1.84 -6.42 -4.16
C LEU A 75 0.39 -6.28 -4.67
N GLN A 76 0.10 -7.07 -5.70
CA GLN A 76 -1.24 -7.30 -6.22
C GLN A 76 -1.42 -8.80 -6.40
N GLY A 77 -2.67 -9.27 -6.44
CA GLY A 77 -2.98 -10.66 -6.74
C GLY A 77 -2.33 -11.13 -8.05
N ASP A 78 -2.23 -10.26 -9.06
CA ASP A 78 -1.56 -10.56 -10.33
C ASP A 78 -0.05 -10.88 -10.22
N CYS A 79 0.59 -10.55 -9.10
CA CYS A 79 1.98 -10.97 -8.85
C CYS A 79 2.04 -12.45 -8.46
N GLY A 80 1.06 -12.96 -7.73
CA GLY A 80 1.02 -14.37 -7.33
C GLY A 80 0.79 -15.28 -8.53
N ALA A 81 1.67 -16.26 -8.74
CA ALA A 81 1.55 -17.21 -9.86
C ALA A 81 0.25 -18.03 -9.84
N ARG A 82 -0.37 -18.20 -8.66
CA ARG A 82 -1.62 -18.96 -8.45
C ARG A 82 -2.75 -18.11 -7.87
N ALA A 83 -2.48 -16.83 -7.63
CA ALA A 83 -3.48 -15.95 -7.06
C ALA A 83 -4.46 -15.49 -8.15
N PRO A 84 -5.73 -15.26 -7.79
CA PRO A 84 -6.70 -14.74 -8.73
C PRO A 84 -6.27 -13.33 -9.19
N PRO A 85 -6.44 -13.01 -10.48
CA PRO A 85 -6.15 -11.67 -10.97
C PRO A 85 -7.03 -10.63 -10.30
N GLU A 86 -6.42 -9.54 -9.83
CA GLU A 86 -7.11 -8.41 -9.21
C GLU A 86 -7.37 -7.31 -10.24
N VAL A 87 -6.42 -7.10 -11.16
CA VAL A 87 -6.54 -6.08 -12.21
C VAL A 87 -7.59 -6.49 -13.24
N HIS A 88 -8.67 -5.72 -13.28
CA HIS A 88 -9.73 -5.79 -14.29
C HIS A 88 -10.33 -7.19 -14.46
N ARG A 89 -10.50 -7.94 -13.36
CA ARG A 89 -10.92 -9.35 -13.37
C ARG A 89 -12.18 -9.58 -14.24
N GLY A 90 -13.24 -8.82 -14.03
CA GLY A 90 -14.49 -8.95 -14.78
C GLY A 90 -14.32 -8.70 -16.28
N LEU A 91 -13.59 -7.64 -16.63
CA LEU A 91 -13.28 -7.33 -18.03
C LEU A 91 -12.43 -8.44 -18.67
N ARG A 92 -11.45 -9.01 -17.96
CA ARG A 92 -10.62 -10.11 -18.48
C ARG A 92 -11.43 -11.38 -18.74
N VAL A 93 -12.37 -11.71 -17.84
CA VAL A 93 -13.29 -12.84 -18.06
C VAL A 93 -14.14 -12.60 -19.31
N TRP A 94 -14.67 -11.40 -19.48
CA TRP A 94 -15.41 -11.02 -20.68
C TRP A 94 -14.55 -11.11 -21.95
N LEU A 95 -13.34 -10.55 -21.95
CA LEU A 95 -12.41 -10.59 -23.07
C LEU A 95 -12.03 -12.03 -23.47
N TRP A 96 -11.83 -12.92 -22.49
CA TRP A 96 -11.60 -14.34 -22.76
C TRP A 96 -12.82 -14.99 -23.40
N ALA A 97 -14.03 -14.77 -22.87
CA ALA A 97 -15.26 -15.31 -23.44
C ALA A 97 -15.49 -14.81 -24.87
N THR A 98 -15.30 -13.51 -25.12
CA THR A 98 -15.40 -12.92 -26.46
C THR A 98 -14.34 -13.48 -27.41
N SER A 99 -13.11 -13.70 -26.94
CA SER A 99 -12.05 -14.32 -27.75
C SER A 99 -12.41 -15.74 -28.15
N ALA A 100 -12.96 -16.54 -27.22
CA ALA A 100 -13.43 -17.89 -27.50
C ALA A 100 -14.59 -17.90 -28.52
N ALA A 101 -15.55 -16.97 -28.37
CA ALA A 101 -16.66 -16.83 -29.32
C ALA A 101 -16.18 -16.42 -30.72
N LEU A 102 -15.28 -15.45 -30.83
CA LEU A 102 -14.70 -15.03 -32.11
C LEU A 102 -13.84 -16.13 -32.74
N ALA A 103 -13.09 -16.88 -31.94
CA ALA A 103 -12.30 -18.01 -32.41
C ALA A 103 -13.18 -19.15 -32.96
N ALA A 104 -14.41 -19.32 -32.45
CA ALA A 104 -15.34 -20.33 -32.97
C ALA A 104 -15.88 -20.01 -34.38
N LEU A 105 -15.98 -18.73 -34.75
CA LEU A 105 -16.52 -18.28 -36.04
C LEU A 105 -15.82 -18.89 -37.27
N PRO A 106 -14.49 -18.86 -37.42
CA PRO A 106 -13.83 -19.50 -38.57
C PRO A 106 -14.11 -21.01 -38.63
N PHE A 107 -14.21 -21.72 -37.51
CA PHE A 107 -14.56 -23.15 -37.49
C PHE A 107 -16.01 -23.40 -37.91
N LEU A 108 -16.94 -22.57 -37.43
CA LEU A 108 -18.36 -22.65 -37.82
C LEU A 108 -18.57 -22.33 -39.30
N LEU A 109 -17.74 -21.47 -39.90
CA LEU A 109 -17.74 -21.19 -41.33
C LEU A 109 -17.05 -22.29 -42.16
N LEU A 110 -16.06 -22.98 -41.59
CA LEU A 110 -15.32 -24.05 -42.23
C LEU A 110 -16.18 -25.33 -42.37
N LEU A 111 -16.99 -25.66 -41.36
CA LEU A 111 -17.85 -26.85 -41.35
C LEU A 111 -18.80 -26.97 -42.56
N PRO A 112 -19.70 -25.99 -42.83
CA PRO A 112 -20.62 -26.07 -43.97
C PRO A 112 -19.89 -26.01 -45.31
N ARG A 113 -18.71 -25.37 -45.36
CA ARG A 113 -17.86 -25.34 -46.56
C ARG A 113 -17.28 -26.72 -46.86
N LEU A 114 -16.72 -27.40 -45.86
CA LEU A 114 -16.17 -28.75 -46.00
C LEU A 114 -17.26 -29.79 -46.27
N ALA A 115 -18.41 -29.65 -45.61
CA ALA A 115 -19.59 -30.51 -45.81
C ALA A 115 -20.37 -30.18 -47.10
N ARG A 116 -19.97 -29.13 -47.84
CA ARG A 116 -20.60 -28.65 -49.08
C ARG A 116 -22.10 -28.31 -48.95
N TRP A 117 -22.53 -27.84 -47.78
CA TRP A 117 -23.92 -27.44 -47.55
C TRP A 117 -24.29 -26.14 -48.25
N PHE A 118 -23.37 -25.16 -48.28
CA PHE A 118 -23.51 -23.90 -49.01
C PHE A 118 -22.13 -23.26 -49.28
N PRO A 119 -22.00 -22.39 -50.30
CA PRO A 119 -20.71 -21.78 -50.64
C PRO A 119 -20.29 -20.70 -49.63
N VAL A 120 -19.21 -20.94 -48.89
CA VAL A 120 -18.60 -19.94 -47.98
C VAL A 120 -17.25 -19.49 -48.52
N PRO A 121 -17.00 -18.22 -48.89
CA PRO A 121 -15.71 -17.80 -49.45
C PRO A 121 -14.52 -18.06 -48.51
N TRP A 122 -13.38 -18.56 -49.03
CA TRP A 122 -12.14 -18.71 -48.24
C TRP A 122 -11.68 -17.38 -47.62
N ALA A 123 -11.90 -16.27 -48.32
CA ALA A 123 -11.62 -14.93 -47.81
C ALA A 123 -12.39 -14.61 -46.52
N LEU A 124 -13.64 -15.07 -46.38
CA LEU A 124 -14.46 -14.84 -45.18
C LEU A 124 -13.96 -15.68 -43.99
N VAL A 125 -13.55 -16.92 -44.24
CA VAL A 125 -12.94 -17.79 -43.21
C VAL A 125 -11.62 -17.19 -42.73
N ALA A 126 -10.76 -16.77 -43.67
CA ALA A 126 -9.49 -16.15 -43.35
C ALA A 126 -9.66 -14.81 -42.61
N ALA A 127 -10.56 -13.94 -43.09
CA ALA A 127 -10.83 -12.65 -42.46
C ALA A 127 -11.36 -12.81 -41.02
N SER A 128 -12.28 -13.75 -40.78
CA SER A 128 -12.78 -14.00 -39.42
C SER A 128 -11.69 -14.55 -38.50
N GLY A 129 -10.81 -15.44 -38.99
CA GLY A 129 -9.65 -15.91 -38.24
C GLY A 129 -8.65 -14.79 -37.90
N VAL A 130 -8.35 -13.91 -38.85
CA VAL A 130 -7.47 -12.74 -38.65
C VAL A 130 -8.08 -11.78 -37.63
N LEU A 131 -9.38 -11.47 -37.73
CA LEU A 131 -10.07 -10.60 -36.77
C LEU A 131 -10.05 -11.19 -35.35
N ALA A 132 -10.30 -12.49 -35.20
CA ALA A 132 -10.23 -13.17 -33.91
C ALA A 132 -8.82 -13.11 -33.32
N ALA A 133 -7.78 -13.34 -34.14
CA ALA A 133 -6.40 -13.24 -33.72
C ALA A 133 -6.00 -11.81 -33.32
N LEU A 134 -6.36 -10.80 -34.13
CA LEU A 134 -6.09 -9.39 -33.83
C LEU A 134 -6.79 -8.95 -32.56
N PHE A 135 -8.05 -9.35 -32.37
CA PHE A 135 -8.79 -9.06 -31.13
C PHE A 135 -8.08 -9.67 -29.93
N PHE A 136 -7.75 -10.97 -29.97
CA PHE A 136 -7.06 -11.65 -28.89
C PHE A 136 -5.72 -10.98 -28.57
N LEU A 137 -4.88 -10.76 -29.59
CA LEU A 137 -3.56 -10.16 -29.42
C LEU A 137 -3.64 -8.75 -28.83
N ALA A 138 -4.61 -7.94 -29.26
CA ALA A 138 -4.76 -6.55 -28.82
C ALA A 138 -5.01 -6.43 -27.31
N TRP A 139 -5.84 -7.30 -26.72
CA TRP A 139 -6.06 -7.25 -25.27
C TRP A 139 -5.04 -8.10 -24.50
N PHE A 140 -4.59 -9.23 -25.07
CA PHE A 140 -3.65 -10.14 -24.40
C PHE A 140 -2.26 -9.53 -24.26
N SER A 141 -1.81 -8.68 -25.19
CA SER A 141 -0.54 -7.95 -25.07
C SER A 141 -0.46 -7.09 -23.81
N SER A 142 -1.61 -6.61 -23.33
CA SER A 142 -1.71 -5.80 -22.11
C SER A 142 -1.96 -6.70 -20.89
N TYR A 143 -3.03 -7.50 -20.90
CA TYR A 143 -3.47 -8.25 -19.72
C TYR A 143 -2.75 -9.59 -19.51
N GLY A 144 -2.20 -10.19 -20.56
CA GLY A 144 -1.43 -11.44 -20.47
C GLY A 144 -0.08 -11.27 -19.76
N PHE A 145 0.41 -10.03 -19.68
CA PHE A 145 1.73 -9.68 -19.15
C PHE A 145 1.67 -8.77 -17.91
N VAL A 146 0.51 -8.64 -17.26
CA VAL A 146 0.32 -7.77 -16.06
C VAL A 146 1.42 -8.02 -15.02
N ARG A 147 1.71 -9.29 -14.70
CA ARG A 147 2.77 -9.65 -13.75
C ARG A 147 4.12 -9.06 -14.14
N ARG A 148 4.47 -9.10 -15.42
CA ARG A 148 5.73 -8.53 -15.92
C ARG A 148 5.72 -7.00 -15.84
N TRP A 149 4.59 -6.35 -16.13
CA TRP A 149 4.52 -4.89 -16.18
C TRP A 149 4.37 -4.22 -14.82
N ASN A 150 3.64 -4.84 -13.89
CA ASN A 150 3.30 -4.24 -12.59
C ASN A 150 4.17 -4.72 -11.43
N CYS A 151 4.60 -5.98 -11.44
CA CYS A 151 5.31 -6.58 -10.32
C CYS A 151 6.82 -6.38 -10.52
N VAL A 152 7.32 -5.23 -10.08
CA VAL A 152 8.71 -4.79 -10.30
C VAL A 152 9.35 -4.40 -8.98
N ILE A 153 10.60 -4.82 -8.76
CA ILE A 153 11.46 -4.28 -7.69
C ILE A 153 12.42 -3.27 -8.31
N MET A 154 12.48 -2.08 -7.71
CA MET A 154 13.41 -1.03 -8.06
C MET A 154 14.42 -0.78 -6.94
N ARG A 155 15.63 -0.35 -7.33
CA ARG A 155 16.61 0.26 -6.44
C ARG A 155 17.02 1.60 -7.04
N GLY A 156 16.77 2.68 -6.32
CA GLY A 156 16.84 4.01 -6.92
C GLY A 156 15.91 4.09 -8.13
N HIS A 157 16.40 4.56 -9.27
CA HIS A 157 15.63 4.62 -10.52
C HIS A 157 15.70 3.35 -11.37
N ASP A 158 16.50 2.36 -10.96
CA ASP A 158 16.76 1.17 -11.76
C ASP A 158 15.82 0.03 -11.40
N VAL A 159 15.27 -0.62 -12.44
CA VAL A 159 14.54 -1.87 -12.30
C VAL A 159 15.56 -3.01 -12.12
N ILE A 160 15.58 -3.60 -10.93
CA ILE A 160 16.52 -4.69 -10.60
C ILE A 160 15.87 -6.07 -10.67
N GLN A 161 14.54 -6.15 -10.62
CA GLN A 161 13.82 -7.41 -10.75
C GLN A 161 12.49 -7.22 -11.47
N GLN A 162 12.28 -7.98 -12.54
CA GLN A 162 11.06 -7.99 -13.33
C GLN A 162 10.88 -9.38 -13.98
N PRO A 163 9.77 -10.11 -13.74
CA PRO A 163 8.83 -9.85 -12.65
C PRO A 163 9.53 -10.02 -11.29
N ALA A 164 8.99 -9.39 -10.25
CA ALA A 164 9.46 -9.55 -8.88
C ALA A 164 9.35 -11.01 -8.43
N GLU A 165 10.31 -11.49 -7.64
CA GLU A 165 10.23 -12.79 -6.96
C GLU A 165 9.66 -12.54 -5.56
N GLU A 166 8.33 -12.65 -5.45
CA GLU A 166 7.56 -12.23 -4.27
C GLU A 166 8.06 -12.93 -3.00
N ALA A 167 8.43 -14.20 -3.14
CA ALA A 167 8.90 -15.04 -2.05
C ALA A 167 10.28 -14.63 -1.48
N ARG A 168 11.05 -13.77 -2.16
CA ARG A 168 12.31 -13.20 -1.63
C ARG A 168 12.20 -11.74 -1.25
N ALA A 169 11.13 -11.06 -1.67
CA ALA A 169 10.98 -9.62 -1.49
C ALA A 169 11.09 -9.22 -0.02
N ALA A 170 10.39 -9.95 0.87
CA ALA A 170 10.43 -9.77 2.32
C ALA A 170 11.85 -9.75 2.90
N ALA A 171 12.58 -10.84 2.71
CA ALA A 171 13.93 -11.00 3.25
C ALA A 171 14.91 -9.96 2.70
N LEU A 172 14.79 -9.60 1.41
CA LEU A 172 15.62 -8.57 0.80
C LEU A 172 15.28 -7.18 1.32
N MET A 173 13.99 -6.85 1.50
CA MET A 173 13.57 -5.60 2.13
C MET A 173 14.11 -5.47 3.55
N LEU A 174 14.03 -6.55 4.35
CA LEU A 174 14.62 -6.54 5.69
C LEU A 174 16.12 -6.28 5.65
N ARG A 175 16.84 -6.95 4.75
CA ARG A 175 18.28 -6.74 4.58
C ARG A 175 18.61 -5.29 4.24
N GLU A 176 17.84 -4.66 3.35
CA GLU A 176 18.04 -3.26 2.96
C GLU A 176 17.72 -2.29 4.08
N ALA A 177 16.67 -2.54 4.85
CA ALA A 177 16.32 -1.76 6.04
C ALA A 177 17.43 -1.82 7.09
N LEU A 178 17.93 -3.01 7.42
CA LEU A 178 19.03 -3.19 8.38
C LEU A 178 20.33 -2.54 7.89
N ALA A 179 20.65 -2.68 6.60
CA ALA A 179 21.82 -2.04 6.02
C ALA A 179 21.69 -0.51 5.95
N PHE A 180 20.47 0.02 5.80
CA PHE A 180 20.22 1.46 5.89
C PHE A 180 20.46 2.00 7.31
N ILE A 181 20.00 1.29 8.35
CA ILE A 181 20.26 1.68 9.74
C ILE A 181 21.78 1.69 10.00
N ASP A 182 22.48 0.60 9.66
CA ASP A 182 23.92 0.49 9.89
C ASP A 182 24.74 1.59 9.20
N ARG A 183 24.44 1.89 7.92
CA ARG A 183 25.12 2.96 7.17
C ARG A 183 24.86 4.37 7.71
N ASN A 184 23.82 4.56 8.50
CA ASN A 184 23.37 5.89 8.94
C ASN A 184 23.40 6.08 10.45
N LYS A 185 23.93 5.13 11.23
CA LYS A 185 23.96 5.19 12.71
C LYS A 185 24.69 6.39 13.31
N HIS A 186 25.47 7.14 12.54
CA HIS A 186 26.20 8.33 12.99
C HIS A 186 25.57 9.66 12.53
N ARG A 187 24.35 9.65 11.99
CA ARG A 187 23.61 10.85 11.58
C ARG A 187 22.10 10.64 11.76
N PRO A 188 21.29 11.70 11.88
CA PRO A 188 19.84 11.55 11.90
C PRO A 188 19.35 10.89 10.60
N PHE A 189 18.42 9.95 10.72
CA PHE A 189 17.84 9.26 9.57
C PHE A 189 16.33 9.08 9.71
N LEU A 190 15.66 9.04 8.56
CA LEU A 190 14.27 8.61 8.40
C LEU A 190 14.29 7.30 7.61
N LEU A 191 13.79 6.23 8.21
CA LEU A 191 13.53 4.97 7.51
C LEU A 191 12.02 4.75 7.44
N PHE A 192 11.46 4.89 6.25
CA PHE A 192 10.07 4.52 5.98
C PHE A 192 10.02 3.08 5.46
N LEU A 193 9.75 2.14 6.36
CA LEU A 193 9.66 0.72 6.06
C LEU A 193 8.20 0.33 5.79
N SER A 194 7.80 0.37 4.52
CA SER A 194 6.44 0.02 4.08
C SER A 194 6.41 -1.42 3.59
N PHE A 195 6.13 -2.35 4.50
CA PHE A 195 6.12 -3.77 4.16
C PHE A 195 5.12 -4.11 3.04
N LEU A 196 5.41 -5.17 2.31
CA LEU A 196 4.46 -5.75 1.36
C LEU A 196 3.40 -6.60 2.09
N HIS A 197 3.77 -7.11 3.27
CA HIS A 197 2.86 -7.69 4.25
C HIS A 197 1.82 -6.66 4.69
N VAL A 198 0.56 -7.01 4.93
CA VAL A 198 -0.09 -8.33 4.80
C VAL A 198 -1.07 -8.34 3.61
N HIS A 199 -0.66 -7.73 2.50
CA HIS A 199 -1.48 -7.67 1.30
C HIS A 199 -1.48 -9.02 0.56
N THR A 200 -2.60 -9.36 -0.07
CA THR A 200 -2.69 -10.52 -0.95
C THR A 200 -1.70 -10.38 -2.11
N PRO A 201 -0.97 -11.45 -2.47
CA PRO A 201 -1.24 -12.87 -2.25
C PRO A 201 -0.51 -13.51 -1.05
N LEU A 202 -0.13 -12.73 -0.03
CA LEU A 202 0.47 -13.25 1.22
C LEU A 202 1.70 -14.15 1.00
N PRO A 203 2.74 -13.69 0.26
CA PRO A 203 3.94 -14.48 0.08
C PRO A 203 4.65 -14.66 1.43
N THR A 204 4.62 -15.87 1.97
CA THR A 204 5.28 -16.24 3.23
C THR A 204 6.28 -17.36 2.98
N ARG A 205 7.43 -17.33 3.68
CA ARG A 205 8.50 -18.32 3.49
C ARG A 205 9.04 -18.91 4.78
N GLY A 206 9.74 -20.02 4.60
CA GLY A 206 10.54 -20.66 5.64
C GLY A 206 9.66 -21.17 6.78
N ASN A 207 10.09 -20.87 8.00
CA ASN A 207 9.52 -21.45 9.22
C ASN A 207 8.17 -20.84 9.63
N PHE A 208 7.63 -19.92 8.84
CA PHE A 208 6.33 -19.30 9.10
C PHE A 208 5.18 -19.99 8.37
N VAL A 209 5.44 -20.75 7.30
CA VAL A 209 4.38 -21.40 6.51
C VAL A 209 3.68 -22.49 7.33
N GLY A 210 2.36 -22.39 7.45
CA GLY A 210 1.51 -23.34 8.17
C GLY A 210 1.66 -23.30 9.69
N ARG A 211 2.23 -22.23 10.24
CA ARG A 211 2.51 -22.10 11.68
C ARG A 211 1.33 -21.48 12.43
N SER A 212 0.71 -20.49 11.82
CA SER A 212 -0.33 -19.70 12.44
C SER A 212 -1.68 -20.40 12.41
N LYS A 213 -2.43 -20.25 13.51
CA LYS A 213 -3.82 -20.72 13.58
C LYS A 213 -4.75 -19.94 12.63
N PHE A 214 -4.34 -18.76 12.19
CA PHE A 214 -5.10 -17.90 11.28
C PHE A 214 -4.68 -18.09 9.80
N GLY A 215 -4.15 -19.29 9.48
CA GLY A 215 -3.80 -19.68 8.12
C GLY A 215 -2.73 -18.79 7.48
N PRO A 216 -2.69 -18.71 6.13
CA PRO A 216 -1.66 -17.97 5.42
C PRO A 216 -1.57 -16.48 5.79
N TYR A 217 -2.70 -15.85 6.15
CA TYR A 217 -2.69 -14.46 6.63
C TYR A 217 -1.94 -14.36 7.95
N GLY A 218 -2.25 -15.24 8.90
CA GLY A 218 -1.56 -15.30 10.18
C GLY A 218 -0.06 -15.59 10.03
N ASP A 219 0.31 -16.51 9.14
CA ASP A 219 1.73 -16.78 8.83
C ASP A 219 2.46 -15.53 8.35
N ASN A 220 1.79 -14.73 7.49
CA ASN A 220 2.33 -13.48 6.97
C ASN A 220 2.45 -12.42 8.08
N VAL A 221 1.44 -12.30 8.96
CA VAL A 221 1.50 -11.42 10.14
C VAL A 221 2.66 -11.82 11.07
N GLU A 222 2.85 -13.12 11.35
CA GLU A 222 3.92 -13.61 12.21
C GLU A 222 5.32 -13.37 11.62
N GLU A 223 5.47 -13.49 10.29
CA GLU A 223 6.71 -13.11 9.61
C GLU A 223 6.98 -11.60 9.74
N LEU A 224 5.96 -10.75 9.52
CA LEU A 224 6.05 -9.31 9.71
C LEU A 224 6.44 -8.95 11.15
N ASP A 225 5.79 -9.56 12.14
CA ASP A 225 6.09 -9.35 13.56
C ASP A 225 7.55 -9.72 13.85
N TRP A 226 8.03 -10.88 13.39
CA TRP A 226 9.44 -11.26 13.52
C TRP A 226 10.43 -10.31 12.82
N MET A 227 10.02 -9.64 11.74
CA MET A 227 10.85 -8.62 11.11
C MET A 227 10.96 -7.37 12.00
N VAL A 228 9.95 -7.06 12.82
CA VAL A 228 9.84 -5.84 13.63
C VAL A 228 10.19 -6.08 15.12
N ALA A 229 9.42 -6.89 15.86
CA ALA A 229 9.40 -7.04 17.33
C ALA A 229 9.40 -8.54 17.81
N PRO A 230 9.38 -8.90 19.12
CA PRO A 230 10.48 -9.58 19.83
C PRO A 230 10.30 -11.10 20.14
N PRO A 231 11.35 -11.83 20.62
CA PRO A 231 12.73 -11.93 20.14
C PRO A 231 12.99 -13.19 19.27
N PRO A 232 13.91 -13.09 18.28
CA PRO A 232 14.70 -11.92 17.93
C PRO A 232 14.10 -11.13 16.76
N GLY A 233 13.25 -10.14 17.07
CA GLY A 233 12.72 -9.15 16.13
C GLY A 233 13.86 -8.35 15.49
N LYS A 234 13.94 -8.30 14.15
CA LYS A 234 15.18 -7.89 13.46
C LYS A 234 15.45 -6.37 13.48
N VAL A 235 14.44 -5.54 13.24
CA VAL A 235 14.63 -4.07 13.19
C VAL A 235 14.90 -3.49 14.58
N LEU A 236 14.09 -3.82 15.58
CA LEU A 236 14.30 -3.31 16.94
C LEU A 236 15.63 -3.81 17.54
N ALA A 237 16.01 -5.07 17.30
CA ALA A 237 17.31 -5.59 17.75
C ALA A 237 18.50 -4.87 17.09
N ALA A 238 18.35 -4.38 15.86
CA ALA A 238 19.40 -3.59 15.23
C ALA A 238 19.54 -2.21 15.88
N LEU A 239 18.43 -1.55 16.24
CA LEU A 239 18.48 -0.29 17.00
C LEU A 239 19.14 -0.50 18.37
N ASP A 240 18.84 -1.60 19.06
CA ASP A 240 19.46 -1.94 20.34
C ASP A 240 20.97 -2.20 20.18
N ARG A 241 21.37 -2.99 19.18
CA ARG A 241 22.79 -3.33 18.93
C ARG A 241 23.63 -2.12 18.57
N GLU A 242 23.09 -1.17 17.80
CA GLU A 242 23.79 0.05 17.42
C GLU A 242 23.61 1.20 18.45
N HIS A 243 23.03 0.92 19.62
CA HIS A 243 22.79 1.89 20.71
C HIS A 243 21.90 3.10 20.31
N LEU A 244 20.99 2.92 19.37
CA LEU A 244 20.11 3.96 18.84
C LEU A 244 18.75 4.04 19.54
N THR A 245 18.41 3.04 20.37
CA THR A 245 17.07 2.85 20.93
C THR A 245 16.51 4.06 21.66
N ASN A 246 17.30 4.73 22.51
CA ASN A 246 16.81 5.88 23.28
C ASN A 246 16.65 7.16 22.43
N GLN A 247 17.24 7.20 21.24
CA GLN A 247 17.26 8.37 20.35
C GLN A 247 16.37 8.19 19.11
N THR A 248 15.66 7.07 19.01
CA THR A 248 14.85 6.74 17.83
C THR A 248 13.38 6.68 18.18
N LEU A 249 12.58 7.52 17.51
CA LEU A 249 11.13 7.38 17.47
C LEU A 249 10.74 6.29 16.46
N VAL A 250 10.05 5.26 16.92
CA VAL A 250 9.47 4.20 16.09
C VAL A 250 7.96 4.32 16.10
N TYR A 251 7.34 4.33 14.92
CA TYR A 251 5.89 4.33 14.73
C TYR A 251 5.48 3.11 13.91
N PHE A 252 4.51 2.34 14.41
CA PHE A 252 3.95 1.18 13.73
C PHE A 252 2.45 1.38 13.48
N THR A 253 2.02 1.13 12.25
CA THR A 253 0.62 1.28 11.83
C THR A 253 0.32 0.46 10.57
N SER A 254 -0.93 0.54 10.10
CA SER A 254 -1.42 0.02 8.82
C SER A 254 -1.98 1.17 7.97
N ASP A 255 -1.92 1.06 6.64
CA ASP A 255 -2.47 2.08 5.73
C ASP A 255 -4.01 2.13 5.78
N ASN A 256 -4.65 0.99 6.00
CA ASN A 256 -6.08 0.86 6.24
C ASN A 256 -6.40 -0.40 7.06
N GLY A 257 -7.69 -0.59 7.38
CA GLY A 257 -8.16 -1.80 8.05
C GLY A 257 -8.10 -3.06 7.17
N GLY A 258 -8.21 -4.23 7.80
CA GLY A 258 -8.09 -5.53 7.12
C GLY A 258 -9.15 -5.73 6.03
N ARG A 259 -8.75 -6.35 4.92
CA ARG A 259 -9.64 -6.73 3.81
C ARG A 259 -10.42 -7.98 4.19
N LEU A 260 -11.75 -7.88 4.35
CA LEU A 260 -12.58 -8.99 4.84
C LEU A 260 -13.05 -9.93 3.71
N GLU A 261 -13.09 -9.43 2.48
CA GLU A 261 -13.61 -10.10 1.30
C GLU A 261 -12.54 -10.94 0.57
N ALA A 262 -11.29 -10.90 1.05
CA ALA A 262 -10.20 -11.67 0.48
C ALA A 262 -10.39 -13.16 0.77
N GLN A 263 -10.56 -13.93 -0.30
CA GLN A 263 -10.64 -15.38 -0.26
C GLN A 263 -9.63 -16.00 -1.22
N GLU A 264 -8.99 -17.08 -0.78
CA GLU A 264 -8.09 -17.88 -1.59
C GLU A 264 -8.43 -19.37 -1.40
N GLY A 265 -8.73 -20.08 -2.50
CA GLY A 265 -9.09 -21.50 -2.45
C GLY A 265 -10.32 -21.83 -1.59
N GLY A 266 -11.22 -20.88 -1.36
CA GLY A 266 -12.38 -21.03 -0.47
C GLY A 266 -12.09 -20.78 1.02
N ALA A 267 -10.84 -20.47 1.39
CA ALA A 267 -10.45 -20.07 2.73
C ALA A 267 -10.32 -18.54 2.85
N HIS A 268 -10.52 -18.02 4.06
CA HIS A 268 -10.31 -16.60 4.38
C HIS A 268 -8.83 -16.24 4.24
N ALA A 269 -8.51 -15.31 3.35
CA ALA A 269 -7.16 -14.78 3.10
C ALA A 269 -7.03 -13.32 3.55
N GLY A 270 -8.04 -12.82 4.25
CA GLY A 270 -8.16 -11.45 4.70
C GLY A 270 -7.73 -11.23 6.15
N GLY A 271 -7.69 -9.96 6.56
CA GLY A 271 -7.44 -9.59 7.95
C GLY A 271 -8.67 -9.72 8.84
N TRP A 272 -8.49 -9.37 10.11
CA TRP A 272 -9.56 -9.27 11.10
C TRP A 272 -9.49 -7.94 11.83
N ASN A 273 -10.63 -7.26 11.94
CA ASN A 273 -10.73 -5.90 12.51
C ASN A 273 -11.33 -5.91 13.92
N GLY A 274 -11.29 -7.04 14.63
CA GLY A 274 -11.80 -7.12 15.99
C GLY A 274 -13.32 -6.95 16.06
N VAL A 275 -13.76 -6.12 17.02
CA VAL A 275 -15.16 -5.73 17.25
C VAL A 275 -15.67 -4.71 16.22
N TYR A 276 -14.80 -4.16 15.39
CA TYR A 276 -15.14 -3.05 14.50
C TYR A 276 -15.80 -3.55 13.22
N ARG A 277 -16.89 -2.89 12.83
CA ARG A 277 -17.61 -3.18 11.59
C ARG A 277 -16.81 -2.73 10.37
N GLY A 278 -16.88 -3.48 9.28
CA GLY A 278 -16.29 -3.10 7.99
C GLY A 278 -14.80 -3.45 7.86
N GLY A 279 -14.22 -3.10 6.71
CA GLY A 279 -12.84 -3.43 6.34
C GLY A 279 -12.28 -2.48 5.29
N SER A 280 -11.14 -2.87 4.70
CA SER A 280 -10.47 -2.13 3.62
C SER A 280 -11.46 -1.55 2.59
N GLY A 281 -11.32 -0.26 2.26
CA GLY A 281 -12.18 0.44 1.29
C GLY A 281 -13.51 0.95 1.85
N ALA A 282 -13.85 0.64 3.11
CA ALA A 282 -15.09 1.08 3.76
C ALA A 282 -14.86 2.31 4.67
N GLY A 283 -14.63 3.48 4.06
CA GLY A 283 -14.33 4.72 4.80
C GLY A 283 -15.41 5.18 5.80
N GLY A 284 -16.64 4.67 5.70
CA GLY A 284 -17.71 4.98 6.65
C GLY A 284 -17.75 4.11 7.91
N TRP A 285 -16.92 3.06 7.99
CA TRP A 285 -16.95 2.09 9.09
C TRP A 285 -15.62 2.00 9.82
N GLU A 286 -15.67 1.82 11.14
CA GLU A 286 -14.49 1.74 12.01
C GLU A 286 -13.44 0.73 11.53
N GLY A 287 -13.87 -0.47 11.11
CA GLY A 287 -12.96 -1.51 10.65
C GLY A 287 -12.26 -1.19 9.33
N GLY A 288 -12.66 -0.13 8.61
CA GLY A 288 -11.94 0.38 7.45
C GLY A 288 -10.93 1.49 7.77
N VAL A 289 -11.24 2.35 8.74
CA VAL A 289 -10.46 3.57 9.06
C VAL A 289 -9.63 3.46 10.34
N ARG A 290 -10.01 2.60 11.28
CA ARG A 290 -9.31 2.40 12.54
C ARG A 290 -8.21 1.36 12.33
N VAL A 291 -6.99 1.75 12.66
CA VAL A 291 -5.77 0.94 12.47
C VAL A 291 -4.94 0.90 13.74
N PRO A 292 -4.02 -0.07 13.90
CA PRO A 292 -3.04 -0.03 14.97
C PRO A 292 -2.23 1.28 14.91
N GLY A 293 -1.92 1.87 16.06
CA GLY A 293 -1.07 3.06 16.15
C GLY A 293 -0.19 2.95 17.38
N ILE A 294 1.06 2.54 17.19
CA ILE A 294 2.01 2.31 18.30
C ILE A 294 3.20 3.25 18.11
N PHE A 295 3.43 4.11 19.10
CA PHE A 295 4.62 4.95 19.19
C PHE A 295 5.56 4.41 20.26
N ARG A 296 6.86 4.35 19.96
CA ARG A 296 7.92 3.94 20.89
C ARG A 296 9.10 4.88 20.76
N TRP A 297 9.45 5.56 21.85
CA TRP A 297 10.68 6.35 21.94
C TRP A 297 11.16 6.35 23.40
N PRO A 298 11.93 5.34 23.84
CA PRO A 298 12.25 5.13 25.25
C PRO A 298 12.95 6.30 25.97
N GLY A 299 13.69 7.15 25.23
CA GLY A 299 14.33 8.33 25.81
C GLY A 299 13.41 9.53 26.02
N VAL A 300 12.16 9.49 25.55
CA VAL A 300 11.22 10.63 25.55
C VAL A 300 9.83 10.25 26.05
N LEU A 301 9.28 9.14 25.56
CA LEU A 301 7.90 8.72 25.81
C LEU A 301 7.82 7.72 26.97
N GLU A 302 6.81 7.88 27.83
CA GLU A 302 6.48 6.93 28.88
C GLU A 302 6.04 5.58 28.28
N ALA A 303 6.61 4.48 28.80
CA ALA A 303 6.27 3.13 28.34
C ALA A 303 4.89 2.69 28.85
N GLY A 304 4.14 1.96 28.02
CA GLY A 304 2.87 1.36 28.41
C GLY A 304 1.67 2.31 28.46
N ARG A 305 1.87 3.60 28.11
CA ARG A 305 0.77 4.57 28.06
C ARG A 305 -0.19 4.30 26.91
N VAL A 306 -1.48 4.48 27.19
CA VAL A 306 -2.58 4.36 26.21
C VAL A 306 -3.20 5.73 25.98
N VAL A 307 -3.40 6.10 24.71
CA VAL A 307 -4.10 7.32 24.28
C VAL A 307 -5.40 6.90 23.62
N GLU A 308 -6.53 7.34 24.20
CA GLU A 308 -7.87 7.03 23.68
C GLU A 308 -8.43 8.11 22.76
N GLU A 309 -7.77 9.26 22.71
CA GLU A 309 -8.14 10.39 21.87
C GLU A 309 -8.07 10.07 20.37
N PRO A 310 -8.98 10.65 19.55
CA PRO A 310 -8.95 10.46 18.11
C PRO A 310 -7.66 11.03 17.50
N THR A 311 -6.98 10.21 16.73
CA THR A 311 -5.76 10.57 15.97
C THR A 311 -5.90 10.13 14.53
N SER A 312 -5.05 10.66 13.65
CA SER A 312 -5.07 10.44 12.21
C SER A 312 -3.70 10.01 11.69
N LEU A 313 -3.66 9.21 10.63
CA LEU A 313 -2.41 8.93 9.91
C LEU A 313 -1.75 10.21 9.38
N MET A 314 -2.55 11.24 9.07
CA MET A 314 -2.07 12.54 8.60
C MET A 314 -1.28 13.30 9.68
N ASP A 315 -1.43 12.94 10.95
CA ASP A 315 -0.72 13.55 12.07
C ASP A 315 0.78 13.25 12.04
N LEU A 316 1.21 12.24 11.28
CA LEU A 316 2.62 11.91 11.14
C LEU A 316 3.41 13.05 10.50
N LEU A 317 2.84 13.78 9.53
CA LEU A 317 3.52 14.91 8.88
C LEU A 317 3.91 16.03 9.86
N PRO A 318 2.97 16.66 10.60
CA PRO A 318 3.30 17.68 11.59
C PRO A 318 4.11 17.15 12.78
N THR A 319 3.85 15.91 13.21
CA THR A 319 4.60 15.29 14.32
C THR A 319 6.07 15.10 13.95
N LEU A 320 6.37 14.49 12.79
CA LEU A 320 7.75 14.31 12.33
C LEU A 320 8.42 15.65 11.97
N SER A 321 7.67 16.59 11.40
CA SER A 321 8.19 17.96 11.19
C SER A 321 8.62 18.57 12.51
N HIS A 322 7.80 18.49 13.57
CA HIS A 322 8.14 19.02 14.88
C HIS A 322 9.37 18.34 15.49
N VAL A 323 9.43 17.00 15.46
CA VAL A 323 10.56 16.22 15.98
C VAL A 323 11.87 16.56 15.28
N ALA A 324 11.84 16.77 13.96
CA ALA A 324 13.01 17.14 13.17
C ALA A 324 13.33 18.65 13.21
N GLY A 325 12.54 19.44 13.96
CA GLY A 325 12.62 20.90 13.99
C GLY A 325 12.21 21.60 12.68
N GLY A 326 11.59 20.88 11.74
CA GLY A 326 11.11 21.35 10.44
C GLY A 326 9.99 22.37 10.50
N VAL A 327 9.72 23.03 9.37
CA VAL A 327 8.63 23.99 9.20
C VAL A 327 7.63 23.44 8.20
N LEU A 328 6.35 23.43 8.58
CA LEU A 328 5.27 23.02 7.70
C LEU A 328 5.01 24.06 6.61
N PRO A 329 4.52 23.65 5.43
CA PRO A 329 4.06 24.58 4.41
C PRO A 329 3.03 25.56 4.97
N GLN A 330 3.16 26.84 4.63
CA GLN A 330 2.25 27.92 5.06
C GLN A 330 1.27 28.34 3.95
N ASP A 331 1.42 27.75 2.76
CA ASP A 331 0.66 28.05 1.55
C ASP A 331 -0.60 27.17 1.39
N ARG A 332 -0.84 26.25 2.33
CA ARG A 332 -1.95 25.28 2.29
C ARG A 332 -2.40 24.88 3.68
N VAL A 333 -3.60 24.31 3.76
CA VAL A 333 -4.12 23.70 4.98
C VAL A 333 -3.39 22.38 5.25
N ILE A 334 -3.06 22.14 6.52
CA ILE A 334 -2.54 20.87 7.02
C ILE A 334 -3.58 20.30 7.99
N ASP A 335 -4.22 19.19 7.59
CA ASP A 335 -5.26 18.55 8.40
C ASP A 335 -4.71 17.81 9.62
N GLY A 336 -3.48 17.29 9.50
CA GLY A 336 -2.79 16.61 10.58
C GLY A 336 -2.47 17.55 11.75
N ARG A 337 -2.36 16.98 12.95
CA ARG A 337 -2.00 17.67 14.20
C ARG A 337 -0.72 17.09 14.80
N ASN A 338 0.08 17.92 15.46
CA ASN A 338 1.29 17.46 16.14
C ASN A 338 0.90 16.63 17.38
N LEU A 339 1.25 15.35 17.40
CA LEU A 339 0.90 14.44 18.49
C LEU A 339 1.87 14.51 19.67
N MET A 340 3.05 15.13 19.54
CA MET A 340 4.05 15.09 20.63
C MET A 340 3.52 15.57 21.99
N PRO A 341 2.78 16.69 22.10
CA PRO A 341 2.20 17.09 23.39
C PRO A 341 1.25 16.04 23.98
N LEU A 342 0.48 15.36 23.14
CA LEU A 342 -0.46 14.32 23.54
C LEU A 342 0.30 13.06 23.98
N LEU A 343 1.29 12.61 23.20
CA LEU A 343 2.12 11.44 23.45
C LEU A 343 3.00 11.59 24.71
N GLU A 344 3.50 12.79 24.98
CA GLU A 344 4.27 13.12 26.20
C GLU A 344 3.38 13.38 27.42
N GLY A 345 2.07 13.54 27.22
CA GLY A 345 1.11 13.71 28.32
C GLY A 345 1.00 15.14 28.84
N ARG A 346 1.59 16.08 28.10
CA ARG A 346 1.46 17.52 28.33
C ARG A 346 0.03 18.01 28.07
N VAL A 347 -0.71 17.33 27.19
CA VAL A 347 -2.14 17.54 26.99
C VAL A 347 -2.88 16.20 27.10
N GLN A 348 -4.14 16.27 27.54
CA GLN A 348 -5.01 15.10 27.65
C GLN A 348 -5.89 14.89 26.42
N ARG A 349 -6.06 15.93 25.60
CA ARG A 349 -6.95 15.91 24.43
C ARG A 349 -6.20 16.14 23.14
N SER A 350 -6.68 15.49 22.09
CA SER A 350 -6.25 15.75 20.72
C SER A 350 -6.84 17.07 20.20
N ASP A 351 -6.19 17.64 19.19
CA ASP A 351 -6.72 18.78 18.45
C ASP A 351 -7.80 18.36 17.42
N HIS A 352 -8.13 17.07 17.35
CA HIS A 352 -9.15 16.52 16.45
C HIS A 352 -10.53 16.53 17.08
N GLU A 353 -11.19 17.69 17.03
CA GLU A 353 -12.63 17.75 17.32
C GLU A 353 -13.45 17.14 16.18
N PHE A 354 -13.03 17.34 14.93
CA PHE A 354 -13.65 16.77 13.74
C PHE A 354 -12.64 15.99 12.93
N LEU A 355 -13.03 14.78 12.53
CA LEU A 355 -12.33 13.97 11.54
C LEU A 355 -13.28 13.62 10.40
N PHE A 356 -12.82 13.78 9.17
CA PHE A 356 -13.59 13.53 7.96
C PHE A 356 -13.10 12.25 7.30
N HIS A 357 -14.01 11.33 6.99
CA HIS A 357 -13.68 10.08 6.34
C HIS A 357 -14.22 10.05 4.92
N TYR A 358 -13.30 10.03 3.96
CA TYR A 358 -13.61 10.03 2.54
C TYR A 358 -13.51 8.62 1.94
N CYS A 359 -14.21 8.42 0.82
CA CYS A 359 -14.02 7.29 -0.07
C CYS A 359 -13.94 7.79 -1.51
N GLY A 360 -12.73 7.83 -2.07
CA GLY A 360 -12.47 8.57 -3.30
C GLY A 360 -12.76 10.06 -3.07
N VAL A 361 -13.62 10.64 -3.93
CA VAL A 361 -14.01 12.06 -3.83
C VAL A 361 -15.22 12.31 -2.93
N PHE A 362 -15.84 11.24 -2.40
CA PHE A 362 -17.08 11.35 -1.64
C PHE A 362 -16.80 11.38 -0.14
N LEU A 363 -17.38 12.35 0.57
CA LEU A 363 -17.37 12.37 2.04
C LEU A 363 -18.38 11.33 2.54
N HIS A 364 -17.90 10.29 3.22
CA HIS A 364 -18.72 9.15 3.66
C HIS A 364 -19.21 9.28 5.10
N SER A 365 -18.36 9.78 5.99
CA SER A 365 -18.73 10.02 7.39
C SER A 365 -17.89 11.13 8.01
N VAL A 366 -18.40 11.67 9.12
CA VAL A 366 -17.71 12.65 9.96
C VAL A 366 -17.74 12.11 11.38
N ARG A 367 -16.56 12.06 12.01
CA ARG A 367 -16.44 11.83 13.45
C ARG A 367 -16.35 13.18 14.13
N TRP A 368 -17.24 13.40 15.09
CA TRP A 368 -17.19 14.53 15.99
C TRP A 368 -16.89 14.04 17.39
N HIS A 369 -15.82 14.57 17.99
CA HIS A 369 -15.41 14.30 19.36
C HIS A 369 -15.57 15.58 20.18
N GLN A 370 -16.73 15.72 20.82
CA GLN A 370 -17.09 16.92 21.58
C GLN A 370 -16.17 17.10 22.79
N LYS A 371 -15.59 18.30 22.92
CA LYS A 371 -14.66 18.60 24.02
C LYS A 371 -15.38 18.90 25.35
N ASP A 372 -16.67 19.21 25.36
CA ASP A 372 -17.36 19.76 26.53
C ASP A 372 -18.39 18.83 27.22
N SER A 373 -18.01 17.61 27.60
CA SER A 373 -18.88 16.73 28.43
C SER A 373 -18.59 16.78 29.93
N LEU A 374 -17.78 17.74 30.41
CA LEU A 374 -17.77 18.13 31.83
C LEU A 374 -18.74 19.28 32.05
N THR A 375 -20.04 18.99 31.96
CA THR A 375 -21.04 19.81 32.66
C THR A 375 -20.78 19.59 34.16
N GLN A 376 -19.98 20.46 34.77
CA GLN A 376 -20.04 20.61 36.22
C GLN A 376 -21.46 21.05 36.55
N LEU A 377 -22.23 20.16 37.19
CA LEU A 377 -23.40 20.56 37.97
C LEU A 377 -22.91 21.53 39.04
N LEU A 378 -22.94 22.83 38.74
CA LEU A 378 -22.93 23.87 39.75
C LEU A 378 -24.26 23.76 40.51
N THR A 379 -24.30 22.90 41.53
CA THR A 379 -25.29 23.03 42.59
C THR A 379 -24.89 24.26 43.40
N HIS A 380 -25.59 25.38 43.19
CA HIS A 380 -25.58 26.47 44.14
C HIS A 380 -26.11 25.96 45.48
N ASN A 381 -25.36 26.24 46.56
CA ASN A 381 -25.72 25.97 47.95
C ASN A 381 -27.08 26.56 48.33
#